data_AF-A0A2E7L2P9-F1
#
_entry.id   AF-A0A2E7L2P9-F1
#
_cell.length_a   1.000
_cell.length_b   1.000
_cell.length_c   1.000
_cell.angle_alpha   90.00
_cell.angle_beta   90.00
_cell.angle_gamma   90.00
#
_symmetry.space_group_name_H-M   'P 1'
#
loop_
_entity.id
_entity.type
_entity.pdbx_description
1 polymer ?
#
loop_
_entity_poly.entity_id
_entity_poly.type
_entity_poly.pdbx_seq_one_letter_code
_entity_poly.pdbx_strand_id
1 'polypeptide(L)'
;MPEGDTIYRTATVLRRALMDQTIRAVESQAVEPGQLVGCSITRVEPRGKHLLIHLDNGSVLHSHMGMTGSWHLYHHGQPWQKPSRLAAVRLDTEPIVAVCFTPKTLEMISRDGLRRHRWLRQLGPDLLDPEFEIEDAVCRLRVHAERPLGEVVMDQSIVCGIGNIYKSEGLFVSRISPFDRVKSCSDTDLNQLLTRTRQLMLRNRHGAKRRTRMGPDGASKWVYGRSGEPCLECGEVIQMRRQSELGRSTYWCPHCQPDRHPAG
;
A
#
# COMPACT_ATOMS: atom_id res chain seq x y z
N MET A 1 1.95 -7.30 -5.29
CA MET A 1 2.63 -6.35 -4.39
C MET A 1 1.60 -5.48 -3.69
N PRO A 2 1.31 -5.77 -2.42
CA PRO A 2 0.49 -4.93 -1.55
C PRO A 2 1.00 -3.48 -1.46
N GLU A 3 0.11 -2.54 -1.76
CA GLU A 3 0.26 -1.10 -1.49
C GLU A 3 -1.02 -0.63 -0.78
N GLY A 4 -1.18 0.68 -0.51
CA GLY A 4 -2.31 1.19 0.28
C GLY A 4 -3.68 0.75 -0.22
N ASP A 5 -3.89 0.75 -1.54
CA ASP A 5 -5.13 0.26 -2.18
C ASP A 5 -5.45 -1.21 -1.84
N THR A 6 -4.43 -2.06 -1.82
CA THR A 6 -4.56 -3.50 -1.57
C THR A 6 -4.88 -3.74 -0.11
N ILE A 7 -4.24 -3.00 0.78
CA ILE A 7 -4.45 -3.09 2.22
C ILE A 7 -5.85 -2.56 2.56
N TYR A 8 -6.26 -1.44 1.97
CA TYR A 8 -7.62 -0.91 2.11
C TYR A 8 -8.66 -1.93 1.66
N ARG A 9 -8.51 -2.49 0.45
CA ARG A 9 -9.42 -3.54 -0.05
C ARG A 9 -9.46 -4.76 0.87
N THR A 10 -8.30 -5.20 1.34
CA THR A 10 -8.19 -6.34 2.26
C THR A 10 -8.92 -6.04 3.56
N ALA A 11 -8.74 -4.85 4.13
CA ALA A 11 -9.44 -4.40 5.32
C ALA A 11 -10.96 -4.35 5.12
N THR A 12 -11.44 -3.85 3.97
CA THR A 12 -12.87 -3.84 3.65
C THR A 12 -13.47 -5.25 3.61
N VAL A 13 -12.79 -6.19 2.95
CA VAL A 13 -13.24 -7.59 2.83
C VAL A 13 -13.26 -8.28 4.20
N LEU A 14 -12.17 -8.14 4.96
CA LEU A 14 -12.07 -8.71 6.31
C LEU A 14 -13.08 -8.09 7.27
N ARG A 15 -13.27 -6.77 7.24
CA ARG A 15 -14.27 -6.08 8.07
C ARG A 15 -15.66 -6.65 7.83
N ARG A 16 -16.06 -6.81 6.57
CA ARG A 16 -17.37 -7.36 6.23
C ARG A 16 -17.57 -8.79 6.76
N ALA A 17 -16.50 -9.57 6.84
CA ALA A 17 -16.59 -10.99 7.20
C ALA A 17 -16.34 -11.26 8.69
N LEU A 18 -15.60 -10.40 9.38
CA LEU A 18 -15.06 -10.66 10.71
C LEU A 18 -15.52 -9.67 11.78
N MET A 19 -16.06 -8.51 11.41
CA MET A 19 -16.53 -7.54 12.41
C MET A 19 -17.60 -8.17 13.32
N ASP A 20 -17.47 -7.92 14.62
CA ASP A 20 -18.31 -8.44 15.71
C ASP A 20 -18.28 -9.98 15.85
N GLN A 21 -17.38 -10.67 15.15
CA GLN A 21 -17.17 -12.10 15.30
C GLN A 21 -16.17 -12.42 16.40
N THR A 22 -16.47 -13.44 17.18
CA THR A 22 -15.54 -14.01 18.17
C THR A 22 -14.62 -15.03 17.49
N ILE A 23 -13.32 -14.93 17.79
CA ILE A 23 -12.31 -15.89 17.34
C ILE A 23 -12.44 -17.16 18.18
N ARG A 24 -12.88 -18.26 17.57
CA ARG A 24 -13.14 -19.55 18.24
C ARG A 24 -11.88 -20.40 18.37
N ALA A 25 -11.04 -20.37 17.35
CA ALA A 25 -9.77 -21.09 17.32
C ALA A 25 -8.72 -20.33 16.52
N VAL A 26 -7.46 -20.56 16.86
CA VAL A 26 -6.31 -19.97 16.17
C VAL A 26 -5.24 -21.02 15.98
N GLU A 27 -4.71 -21.10 14.75
CA GLU A 27 -3.45 -21.77 14.46
C GLU A 27 -2.46 -20.71 13.99
N SER A 28 -1.30 -20.62 14.61
CA SER A 28 -0.34 -19.55 14.34
C SER A 28 1.09 -20.01 14.60
N GLN A 29 2.01 -19.50 13.78
CA GLN A 29 3.45 -19.66 13.99
C GLN A 29 4.12 -18.37 14.47
N ALA A 30 3.40 -17.25 14.50
CA ALA A 30 3.97 -15.92 14.71
C ALA A 30 3.41 -15.19 15.94
N VAL A 31 2.27 -15.64 16.47
CA VAL A 31 1.57 -15.02 17.61
C VAL A 31 0.95 -16.11 18.48
N GLU A 32 0.87 -15.85 19.78
CA GLU A 32 0.32 -16.79 20.77
C GLU A 32 -1.20 -16.92 20.62
N PRO A 33 -1.73 -18.13 20.32
CA PRO A 33 -3.17 -18.34 20.13
C PRO A 33 -4.03 -17.86 21.30
N GLY A 34 -3.55 -18.02 22.54
CA GLY A 34 -4.27 -17.61 23.75
C GLY A 34 -4.52 -16.10 23.87
N GLN A 35 -3.83 -15.26 23.11
CA GLN A 35 -4.07 -13.82 23.07
C GLN A 35 -5.27 -13.43 22.17
N LEU A 36 -5.73 -14.38 21.34
CA LEU A 36 -6.72 -14.17 20.29
C LEU A 36 -8.01 -14.96 20.54
N VAL A 37 -7.89 -16.21 21.00
CA VAL A 37 -9.03 -17.10 21.23
C VAL A 37 -9.98 -16.50 22.27
N GLY A 38 -11.27 -16.48 21.95
CA GLY A 38 -12.33 -15.90 22.77
C GLY A 38 -12.52 -14.38 22.60
N CYS A 39 -11.59 -13.68 21.92
CA CYS A 39 -11.73 -12.25 21.68
C CYS A 39 -12.62 -11.96 20.48
N SER A 40 -13.41 -10.89 20.57
CA SER A 40 -14.25 -10.39 19.49
C SER A 40 -13.53 -9.30 18.69
N ILE A 41 -13.68 -9.34 17.37
CA ILE A 41 -13.08 -8.35 16.47
C ILE A 41 -13.95 -7.09 16.42
N THR A 42 -13.42 -5.98 16.95
CA THR A 42 -14.17 -4.72 17.08
C THR A 42 -13.93 -3.75 15.93
N ARG A 43 -12.77 -3.85 15.26
CA ARG A 43 -12.43 -2.98 14.12
C ARG A 43 -11.40 -3.65 13.23
N VAL A 44 -11.53 -3.46 11.92
CA VAL A 44 -10.48 -3.79 10.95
C VAL A 44 -10.17 -2.54 10.15
N GLU A 45 -8.93 -2.07 10.17
CA GLU A 45 -8.54 -0.85 9.48
C GLU A 45 -7.21 -0.97 8.72
N PRO A 46 -7.11 -0.32 7.55
CA PRO A 46 -5.84 -0.03 6.92
C PRO A 46 -5.18 1.19 7.58
N ARG A 47 -3.86 1.22 7.64
CA ARG A 47 -3.05 2.43 7.87
C ARG A 47 -1.85 2.40 6.94
N GLY A 48 -1.91 3.13 5.84
CA GLY A 48 -0.93 3.08 4.76
C GLY A 48 -0.78 1.65 4.23
N LYS A 49 0.37 1.02 4.49
CA LYS A 49 0.65 -0.37 4.08
C LYS A 49 0.48 -1.41 5.19
N HIS A 50 -0.13 -1.02 6.30
CA HIS A 50 -0.36 -1.84 7.48
C HIS A 50 -1.84 -2.18 7.62
N LEU A 51 -2.14 -3.42 8.01
CA LEU A 51 -3.49 -3.87 8.35
C LEU A 51 -3.56 -4.11 9.87
N LEU A 52 -4.57 -3.53 10.52
CA LEU A 52 -4.82 -3.64 11.95
C LEU A 52 -6.18 -4.30 12.20
N ILE A 53 -6.20 -5.38 12.97
CA ILE A 53 -7.41 -6.03 13.47
C ILE A 53 -7.45 -5.79 14.98
N HIS A 54 -8.39 -4.98 15.44
CA HIS A 54 -8.58 -4.61 16.84
C HIS A 54 -9.53 -5.59 17.53
N LEU A 55 -9.21 -5.92 18.77
CA LEU A 55 -9.96 -6.87 19.59
C LEU A 55 -10.61 -6.16 20.79
N ASP A 56 -11.66 -6.76 21.34
CA ASP A 56 -12.40 -6.26 22.52
C ASP A 56 -11.52 -6.14 23.78
N ASN A 57 -10.53 -7.01 23.94
CA ASN A 57 -9.52 -6.93 25.00
C ASN A 57 -8.54 -5.74 24.84
N GLY A 58 -8.68 -4.94 23.78
CA GLY A 58 -7.86 -3.77 23.50
C GLY A 58 -6.51 -4.06 22.83
N SER A 59 -6.20 -5.31 22.53
CA SER A 59 -5.03 -5.67 21.71
C SER A 59 -5.34 -5.57 20.21
N VAL A 60 -4.28 -5.55 19.40
CA VAL A 60 -4.35 -5.40 17.95
C VAL A 60 -3.46 -6.43 17.29
N LEU A 61 -4.03 -7.25 16.41
CA LEU A 61 -3.26 -8.08 15.48
C LEU A 61 -2.83 -7.20 14.31
N HIS A 62 -1.54 -6.89 14.24
CA HIS A 62 -0.93 -6.09 13.19
C HIS A 62 -0.30 -6.99 12.13
N SER A 63 -0.56 -6.70 10.86
CA SER A 63 0.16 -7.32 9.75
C SER A 63 0.64 -6.31 8.71
N HIS A 64 1.86 -6.51 8.21
CA HIS A 64 2.40 -5.83 7.04
C HIS A 64 2.70 -6.87 5.96
N MET A 65 1.94 -6.85 4.87
CA MET A 65 1.95 -7.93 3.88
C MET A 65 3.23 -7.99 3.01
N GLY A 66 4.04 -6.94 2.99
CA GLY A 66 5.27 -6.93 2.20
C GLY A 66 4.99 -7.06 0.70
N MET A 67 5.73 -7.93 -0.01
CA MET A 67 5.60 -8.08 -1.46
C MET A 67 4.58 -9.15 -1.88
N THR A 68 4.52 -10.25 -1.13
CA THR A 68 3.80 -11.50 -1.49
C THR A 68 2.71 -11.88 -0.51
N GLY A 69 2.66 -11.23 0.66
CA GLY A 69 1.67 -11.54 1.69
C GLY A 69 0.26 -11.22 1.25
N SER A 70 -0.69 -11.98 1.80
CA SER A 70 -2.12 -11.83 1.52
C SER A 70 -2.97 -12.37 2.65
N TRP A 71 -4.14 -11.76 2.87
CA TRP A 71 -5.22 -12.35 3.64
C TRP A 71 -6.25 -12.98 2.71
N HIS A 72 -6.72 -14.16 3.07
CA HIS A 72 -7.73 -14.92 2.34
C HIS A 72 -8.87 -15.28 3.30
N LEU A 73 -10.06 -15.43 2.76
CA LEU A 73 -11.24 -15.92 3.46
C LEU A 73 -11.69 -17.23 2.83
N TYR A 74 -12.07 -18.19 3.67
CA TYR A 74 -12.51 -19.53 3.27
C TYR A 74 -13.72 -19.94 4.08
N HIS A 75 -14.65 -20.66 3.46
CA HIS A 75 -15.66 -21.40 4.21
C HIS A 75 -15.01 -22.54 5.01
N HIS A 76 -15.66 -22.95 6.10
CA HIS A 76 -15.23 -24.11 6.87
C HIS A 76 -15.10 -25.35 6.00
N GLY A 77 -13.97 -26.05 6.10
CA GLY A 77 -13.65 -27.23 5.29
C GLY A 77 -13.25 -26.93 3.83
N GLN A 78 -13.30 -25.69 3.37
CA GLN A 78 -12.89 -25.34 2.01
C GLN A 78 -11.37 -25.49 1.84
N PRO A 79 -10.88 -26.15 0.76
CA PRO A 79 -9.46 -26.24 0.50
C PRO A 79 -8.86 -24.86 0.22
N TRP A 80 -7.66 -24.62 0.78
CA TRP A 80 -6.97 -23.35 0.62
C TRP A 80 -6.33 -23.21 -0.75
N GLN A 81 -6.30 -21.97 -1.27
CA GLN A 81 -5.64 -21.65 -2.55
C GLN A 81 -4.11 -21.62 -2.45
N LYS A 82 -3.56 -21.61 -1.23
CA LYS A 82 -2.12 -21.61 -0.96
C LYS A 82 -1.77 -22.76 -0.01
N PRO A 83 -0.57 -23.35 -0.12
CA PRO A 83 -0.11 -24.40 0.80
C PRO A 83 -0.19 -23.97 2.27
N SER A 84 -0.61 -24.88 3.14
CA SER A 84 -0.74 -24.64 4.59
C SER A 84 0.56 -24.16 5.24
N ARG A 85 1.71 -24.66 4.80
CA ARG A 85 3.05 -24.23 5.26
C ARG A 85 3.35 -22.73 5.07
N LEU A 86 2.55 -22.03 4.24
CA LEU A 86 2.69 -20.60 4.01
C LEU A 86 1.80 -19.75 4.93
N ALA A 87 0.89 -20.39 5.68
CA ALA A 87 -0.01 -19.71 6.61
C ALA A 87 0.77 -19.30 7.86
N ALA A 88 0.79 -18.00 8.15
CA ALA A 88 1.38 -17.45 9.36
C ALA A 88 0.37 -17.43 10.52
N VAL A 89 -0.90 -17.16 10.21
CA VAL A 89 -2.02 -17.30 11.16
C VAL A 89 -3.29 -17.69 10.42
N ARG A 90 -4.08 -18.55 11.07
CA ARG A 90 -5.46 -18.90 10.77
C ARG A 90 -6.33 -18.42 11.94
N LEU A 91 -7.36 -17.64 11.64
CA LEU A 91 -8.39 -17.21 12.57
C LEU A 91 -9.69 -17.92 12.18
N ASP A 92 -10.22 -18.70 13.11
CA ASP A 92 -11.48 -19.41 12.94
C ASP A 92 -12.60 -18.64 13.64
N THR A 93 -13.63 -18.21 12.91
CA THR A 93 -14.84 -17.59 13.46
C THR A 93 -16.06 -18.39 13.06
N GLU A 94 -17.23 -18.05 13.59
CA GLU A 94 -18.48 -18.74 13.21
C GLU A 94 -18.73 -18.79 11.69
N PRO A 95 -18.76 -17.65 10.96
CA PRO A 95 -19.12 -17.67 9.55
C PRO A 95 -17.98 -18.12 8.62
N ILE A 96 -16.71 -17.93 9.01
CA ILE A 96 -15.60 -17.97 8.05
C ILE A 96 -14.26 -18.29 8.72
N VAL A 97 -13.31 -18.77 7.93
CA VAL A 97 -11.90 -18.89 8.29
C VAL A 97 -11.10 -17.82 7.56
N ALA A 98 -10.37 -16.99 8.31
CA ALA A 98 -9.44 -16.02 7.75
C ALA A 98 -7.99 -16.49 7.89
N VAL A 99 -7.23 -16.47 6.80
CA VAL A 99 -5.84 -16.95 6.79
C VAL A 99 -4.90 -15.89 6.23
N CYS A 100 -3.87 -15.54 6.99
CA CYS A 100 -2.78 -14.67 6.56
C CYS A 100 -1.62 -15.52 6.03
N PHE A 101 -1.29 -15.35 4.75
CA PHE A 101 -0.17 -16.04 4.12
C PHE A 101 1.03 -15.13 3.97
N THR A 102 2.22 -15.62 4.34
CA THR A 102 3.53 -14.99 4.13
C THR A 102 3.58 -13.47 4.37
N PRO A 103 3.04 -12.93 5.48
CA PRO A 103 3.22 -11.53 5.81
C PRO A 103 4.71 -11.24 6.06
N LYS A 104 5.16 -10.01 5.78
CA LYS A 104 6.50 -9.55 6.19
C LYS A 104 6.59 -9.41 7.71
N THR A 105 5.49 -8.97 8.32
CA THR A 105 5.35 -8.80 9.77
C THR A 105 3.96 -9.25 10.17
N LEU A 106 3.87 -10.01 11.26
CA LEU A 106 2.63 -10.39 11.92
C LEU A 106 2.92 -10.42 13.42
N GLU A 107 2.23 -9.59 14.20
CA GLU A 107 2.51 -9.44 15.62
C GLU A 107 1.26 -9.00 16.40
N MET A 108 1.23 -9.34 17.69
CA MET A 108 0.27 -8.79 18.63
C MET A 108 0.82 -7.51 19.25
N ILE A 109 0.01 -6.45 19.21
CA ILE A 109 0.34 -5.16 19.80
C ILE A 109 -0.68 -4.86 20.91
N SER A 110 -0.21 -4.50 22.10
CA SER A 110 -1.09 -4.02 23.16
C SER A 110 -1.63 -2.62 22.85
N ARG A 111 -2.68 -2.19 23.56
CA ARG A 111 -3.24 -0.84 23.44
C ARG A 111 -2.17 0.26 23.54
N ASP A 112 -1.31 0.17 24.55
CA ASP A 112 -0.21 1.12 24.76
C ASP A 112 0.94 0.91 23.77
N GLY A 113 1.16 -0.33 23.35
CA GLY A 113 2.11 -0.69 22.29
C GLY A 113 1.78 0.03 20.98
N LEU A 114 0.50 0.12 20.62
CA LEU A 114 0.07 0.73 19.36
C LEU A 114 0.46 2.21 19.29
N ARG A 115 0.31 2.95 20.39
CA ARG A 115 0.67 4.38 20.48
C ARG A 115 2.17 4.62 20.33
N ARG A 116 2.99 3.65 20.76
CA ARG A 116 4.47 3.74 20.74
C ARG A 116 5.08 2.95 19.59
N HIS A 117 4.27 2.32 18.75
CA HIS A 117 4.76 1.41 17.73
C HIS A 117 5.62 2.17 16.70
N ARG A 118 6.91 1.82 16.63
CA ARG A 118 7.95 2.56 15.90
C ARG A 118 7.52 2.96 14.50
N TRP A 119 6.97 2.01 13.73
CA TRP A 119 6.61 2.24 12.33
C TRP A 119 5.30 2.98 12.17
N LEU A 120 4.30 2.67 13.01
CA LEU A 120 2.95 3.21 12.85
C LEU A 120 2.88 4.66 13.32
N ARG A 121 3.65 5.03 14.36
CA ARG A 121 3.75 6.41 14.86
C ARG A 121 4.43 7.34 13.87
N GLN A 122 5.30 6.82 13.02
CA GLN A 122 6.06 7.60 12.04
C GLN A 122 5.33 7.77 10.71
N LEU A 123 4.15 7.16 10.53
CA LEU A 123 3.40 7.29 9.29
C LEU A 123 2.94 8.74 9.09
N GLY A 124 3.09 9.22 7.87
CA GLY A 124 2.41 10.42 7.41
C GLY A 124 0.92 10.19 7.21
N PRO A 125 0.17 11.24 6.85
CA PRO A 125 -1.24 11.12 6.50
C PRO A 125 -1.46 10.01 5.45
N ASP A 126 -2.52 9.23 5.61
CA ASP A 126 -2.85 8.13 4.69
C ASP A 126 -3.54 8.70 3.45
N LEU A 127 -2.95 8.44 2.28
CA LEU A 127 -3.44 8.93 1.01
C LEU A 127 -4.85 8.42 0.66
N LEU A 128 -5.37 7.40 1.34
CA LEU A 128 -6.74 6.89 1.17
C LEU A 128 -7.70 7.27 2.30
N ASP A 129 -7.24 8.01 3.32
CA ASP A 129 -8.11 8.50 4.38
C ASP A 129 -9.14 9.50 3.82
N PRO A 130 -10.45 9.38 4.10
CA PRO A 130 -11.43 10.39 3.74
C PRO A 130 -11.08 11.81 4.22
N GLU A 131 -10.41 11.94 5.36
CA GLU A 131 -9.98 13.21 5.99
C GLU A 131 -8.56 13.63 5.57
N PHE A 132 -8.06 13.10 4.45
CA PHE A 132 -6.75 13.44 3.92
C PHE A 132 -6.68 14.88 3.41
N GLU A 133 -5.89 15.70 4.09
CA GLU A 133 -5.54 17.07 3.68
C GLU A 133 -4.29 17.06 2.80
N ILE A 134 -4.44 17.46 1.53
CA ILE A 134 -3.36 17.42 0.54
C ILE A 134 -2.24 18.40 0.92
N GLU A 135 -2.62 19.56 1.45
CA GLU A 135 -1.73 20.67 1.80
C GLU A 135 -0.71 20.26 2.87
N ASP A 136 -1.10 19.45 3.88
CA ASP A 136 -0.16 18.90 4.87
C ASP A 136 0.91 18.03 4.19
N ALA A 137 0.49 17.17 3.26
CA ALA A 137 1.41 16.32 2.52
C ALA A 137 2.35 17.13 1.61
N VAL A 138 1.88 18.22 0.99
CA VAL A 138 2.73 19.14 0.21
C VAL A 138 3.77 19.82 1.11
N CYS A 139 3.37 20.34 2.28
CA CYS A 139 4.30 20.91 3.25
C CYS A 139 5.38 19.90 3.67
N ARG A 140 5.01 18.65 3.94
CA ARG A 140 5.96 17.57 4.26
C ARG A 140 6.91 17.25 3.10
N LEU A 141 6.42 17.24 1.85
CA LEU A 141 7.27 17.08 0.68
C LEU A 141 8.33 18.19 0.62
N ARG A 142 7.95 19.45 0.86
CA ARG A 142 8.83 20.62 0.80
C ARG A 142 10.00 20.58 1.78
N VAL A 143 9.85 19.92 2.93
CA VAL A 143 10.96 19.68 3.87
C VAL A 143 12.12 18.91 3.20
N HIS A 144 11.84 18.14 2.15
CA HIS A 144 12.82 17.35 1.39
C HIS A 144 13.16 17.97 0.03
N ALA A 145 13.17 19.30 -0.06
CA ALA A 145 13.42 20.13 -1.24
C ALA A 145 14.51 19.62 -2.20
N GLU A 146 15.65 19.15 -1.67
CA GLU A 146 16.81 18.76 -2.47
C GLU A 146 16.78 17.31 -2.99
N ARG A 147 15.88 16.47 -2.46
CA ARG A 147 15.83 15.05 -2.80
C ARG A 147 15.00 14.82 -4.09
N PRO A 148 15.29 13.77 -4.88
CA PRO A 148 14.49 13.42 -6.04
C PRO A 148 13.05 13.04 -5.64
N LEU A 149 12.06 13.59 -6.33
CA LEU A 149 10.65 13.42 -6.00
C LEU A 149 10.22 11.95 -6.00
N GLY A 150 10.71 11.14 -6.94
CA GLY A 150 10.44 9.70 -6.98
C GLY A 150 10.88 8.93 -5.73
N GLU A 151 11.85 9.43 -4.98
CA GLU A 151 12.26 8.86 -3.69
C GLU A 151 11.37 9.37 -2.55
N VAL A 152 11.13 10.68 -2.54
CA VAL A 152 10.41 11.36 -1.47
C VAL A 152 8.96 10.89 -1.40
N VAL A 153 8.26 10.73 -2.53
CA VAL A 153 6.85 10.25 -2.54
C VAL A 153 6.68 8.81 -2.03
N MET A 154 7.78 8.07 -1.92
CA MET A 154 7.79 6.71 -1.40
C MET A 154 8.09 6.65 0.10
N ASP A 155 8.42 7.77 0.73
CA ASP A 155 8.65 7.90 2.16
C ASP A 155 7.31 7.86 2.90
N GLN A 156 7.08 6.79 3.64
CA GLN A 156 5.81 6.57 4.33
C GLN A 156 5.58 7.56 5.48
N SER A 157 6.59 8.36 5.88
CA SER A 157 6.43 9.41 6.90
C SER A 157 5.89 10.73 6.35
N ILE A 158 6.00 10.93 5.03
CA ILE A 158 5.47 12.11 4.34
C ILE A 158 4.01 11.88 3.98
N VAL A 159 3.75 10.77 3.29
CA VAL A 159 2.41 10.31 2.92
C VAL A 159 2.46 8.80 2.82
N CYS A 160 1.60 8.11 3.56
CA CYS A 160 1.65 6.65 3.61
C CYS A 160 0.69 6.02 2.59
N GLY A 161 1.02 4.79 2.17
CA GLY A 161 0.22 4.01 1.22
C GLY A 161 0.81 3.93 -0.20
N ILE A 162 1.48 4.98 -0.67
CA ILE A 162 2.13 4.99 -2.00
C ILE A 162 3.25 3.95 -2.03
N GLY A 163 3.19 2.99 -2.95
CA GLY A 163 4.26 2.06 -3.24
C GLY A 163 4.81 2.20 -4.66
N ASN A 164 5.62 1.23 -5.08
CA ASN A 164 6.45 1.38 -6.26
C ASN A 164 5.63 1.51 -7.54
N ILE A 165 4.43 0.90 -7.58
CA ILE A 165 3.49 1.05 -8.68
C ILE A 165 2.92 2.46 -8.68
N TYR A 166 2.32 2.91 -7.57
CA TYR A 166 1.71 4.25 -7.53
C TYR A 166 2.71 5.40 -7.65
N LYS A 167 3.97 5.22 -7.24
CA LYS A 167 5.06 6.17 -7.54
C LYS A 167 5.19 6.37 -9.05
N SER A 168 5.48 5.29 -9.79
CA SER A 168 5.74 5.40 -11.23
C SER A 168 4.50 5.84 -12.00
N GLU A 169 3.34 5.28 -11.66
CA GLU A 169 2.09 5.60 -12.35
C GLU A 169 1.61 7.02 -12.04
N GLY A 170 1.68 7.45 -10.77
CA GLY A 170 1.31 8.79 -10.32
C GLY A 170 2.17 9.88 -10.97
N LEU A 171 3.49 9.70 -10.98
CA LEU A 171 4.42 10.63 -11.63
C LEU A 171 4.20 10.70 -13.14
N PHE A 172 3.92 9.56 -13.78
CA PHE A 172 3.63 9.51 -15.21
C PHE A 172 2.34 10.28 -15.55
N VAL A 173 1.22 9.99 -14.87
CA VAL A 173 -0.03 10.68 -15.16
C VAL A 173 0.04 12.17 -14.83
N SER A 174 0.96 12.59 -13.96
CA SER A 174 1.24 14.00 -13.67
C SER A 174 2.29 14.64 -14.58
N ARG A 175 2.93 13.88 -15.48
CA ARG A 175 3.99 14.37 -16.37
C ARG A 175 5.17 15.02 -15.61
N ILE A 176 5.51 14.46 -14.46
CA ILE A 176 6.63 14.92 -13.63
C ILE A 176 7.73 13.87 -13.68
N SER A 177 8.99 14.28 -13.88
CA SER A 177 10.09 13.33 -13.84
C SER A 177 10.27 12.80 -12.41
N PRO A 178 10.45 11.47 -12.22
CA PRO A 178 10.83 10.93 -10.91
C PRO A 178 12.17 11.45 -10.39
N PHE A 179 12.95 12.14 -11.22
CA PHE A 179 14.30 12.62 -10.90
C PHE A 179 14.36 14.12 -10.65
N ASP A 180 13.27 14.84 -10.95
CA ASP A 180 13.11 16.22 -10.53
C ASP A 180 13.29 16.31 -9.01
N ARG A 181 14.04 17.31 -8.54
CA ARG A 181 14.12 17.61 -7.11
C ARG A 181 12.75 18.14 -6.66
N VAL A 182 12.38 17.91 -5.39
CA VAL A 182 11.10 18.45 -4.90
C VAL A 182 11.01 19.96 -5.09
N LYS A 183 12.12 20.70 -4.93
CA LYS A 183 12.17 22.16 -5.12
C LYS A 183 11.86 22.63 -6.53
N SER A 184 12.10 21.82 -7.57
CA SER A 184 11.83 22.21 -8.96
C SER A 184 10.37 21.97 -9.40
N CYS A 185 9.58 21.32 -8.55
CA CYS A 185 8.14 21.18 -8.74
C CYS A 185 7.42 22.34 -8.06
N SER A 186 6.43 22.95 -8.72
CA SER A 186 5.56 23.95 -8.09
C SER A 186 4.61 23.30 -7.07
N ASP A 187 4.02 24.08 -6.16
CA ASP A 187 3.00 23.52 -5.25
C ASP A 187 1.80 22.99 -6.02
N THR A 188 1.46 23.61 -7.16
CA THR A 188 0.45 23.10 -8.09
C THR A 188 0.82 21.73 -8.65
N ASP A 189 2.08 21.52 -9.05
CA ASP A 189 2.57 20.22 -9.54
C ASP A 189 2.45 19.14 -8.44
N LEU A 190 2.87 19.46 -7.20
CA LEU A 190 2.83 18.53 -6.07
C LEU A 190 1.39 18.19 -5.66
N ASN A 191 0.50 19.19 -5.61
CA ASN A 191 -0.93 18.99 -5.37
C ASN A 191 -1.56 18.08 -6.43
N GLN A 192 -1.27 18.33 -7.71
CA GLN A 192 -1.80 17.50 -8.81
C GLN A 192 -1.26 16.07 -8.75
N LEU A 193 0.01 15.87 -8.40
CA LEU A 193 0.60 14.55 -8.18
C LEU A 193 -0.13 13.76 -7.10
N LEU A 194 -0.29 14.33 -5.91
CA LEU A 194 -0.98 13.66 -4.81
C LEU A 194 -2.45 13.40 -5.16
N THR A 195 -3.12 14.37 -5.77
CA THR A 195 -4.53 14.23 -6.22
C THR A 195 -4.69 13.09 -7.22
N ARG A 196 -3.90 13.07 -8.30
CA ARG A 196 -4.00 12.02 -9.34
C ARG A 196 -3.62 10.66 -8.77
N THR A 197 -2.59 10.59 -7.92
CA THR A 197 -2.20 9.34 -7.26
C THR A 197 -3.30 8.81 -6.35
N ARG A 198 -3.93 9.69 -5.54
CA ARG A 198 -5.10 9.35 -4.71
C ARG A 198 -6.25 8.83 -5.56
N GLN A 199 -6.57 9.47 -6.67
CA GLN A 199 -7.62 9.02 -7.59
C GLN A 199 -7.33 7.62 -8.15
N LEU A 200 -6.09 7.36 -8.57
CA LEU A 200 -5.67 6.02 -9.01
C LEU A 200 -5.83 4.98 -7.89
N MET A 201 -5.39 5.29 -6.67
CA MET A 201 -5.51 4.37 -5.53
C MET A 201 -6.97 4.12 -5.14
N LEU A 202 -7.81 5.16 -5.10
CA LEU A 202 -9.24 5.06 -4.77
C LEU A 202 -9.98 4.17 -5.79
N ARG A 203 -9.66 4.27 -7.09
CA ARG A 203 -10.24 3.38 -8.11
C ARG A 203 -9.89 1.91 -7.89
N ASN A 204 -8.75 1.64 -7.27
CA ASN A 204 -8.24 0.29 -7.01
C ASN A 204 -8.57 -0.24 -5.61
N ARG A 205 -9.36 0.51 -4.82
CA ARG A 205 -9.82 0.08 -3.50
C ARG A 205 -10.87 -1.05 -3.54
N HIS A 206 -11.41 -1.33 -4.73
CA HIS A 206 -12.39 -2.38 -5.01
C HIS A 206 -11.95 -3.24 -6.20
N GLY A 207 -12.56 -4.42 -6.37
CA GLY A 207 -12.29 -5.32 -7.50
C GLY A 207 -10.98 -6.12 -7.37
N ALA A 208 -10.68 -6.96 -8.36
CA ALA A 208 -9.62 -7.95 -8.26
C ALA A 208 -8.22 -7.42 -8.64
N LYS A 209 -8.01 -7.06 -9.91
CA LYS A 209 -6.68 -6.70 -10.45
C LYS A 209 -6.49 -5.19 -10.46
N ARG A 210 -5.38 -4.72 -9.90
CA ARG A 210 -4.98 -3.30 -9.93
C ARG A 210 -4.83 -2.81 -11.37
N ARG A 211 -5.51 -1.73 -11.72
CA ARG A 211 -5.41 -1.04 -13.02
C ARG A 211 -5.24 0.47 -12.81
N THR A 212 -4.20 1.03 -13.39
CA THR A 212 -3.93 2.48 -13.40
C THR A 212 -4.17 3.11 -14.76
N ARG A 213 -4.39 2.28 -15.79
CA ARG A 213 -4.79 2.68 -17.13
C ARG A 213 -6.06 1.94 -17.55
N MET A 214 -6.97 2.67 -18.19
CA MET A 214 -8.19 2.14 -18.81
C MET A 214 -8.07 2.37 -20.32
N GLY A 215 -7.63 1.36 -21.05
CA GLY A 215 -7.52 1.40 -22.51
C GLY A 215 -7.96 0.08 -23.14
N PRO A 216 -8.30 0.09 -24.44
CA PRO A 216 -8.85 -1.06 -25.15
C PRO A 216 -7.80 -2.14 -25.46
N ASP A 217 -6.52 -1.78 -25.46
CA ASP A 217 -5.36 -2.63 -25.77
C ASP A 217 -4.98 -3.65 -24.67
N GLY A 218 -5.78 -3.73 -23.59
CA GLY A 218 -5.52 -4.63 -22.47
C GLY A 218 -4.42 -4.19 -21.50
N ALA A 219 -3.66 -3.13 -21.79
CA ALA A 219 -2.59 -2.65 -20.93
C ALA A 219 -3.17 -1.99 -19.67
N SER A 220 -2.87 -2.60 -18.51
CA SER A 220 -3.46 -2.21 -17.23
C SER A 220 -2.68 -1.11 -16.50
N LYS A 221 -1.50 -0.72 -17.00
CA LYS A 221 -0.58 0.26 -16.42
C LYS A 221 0.03 1.12 -17.52
N TRP A 222 0.45 2.33 -17.16
CA TRP A 222 1.08 3.27 -18.08
C TRP A 222 2.56 3.01 -18.27
N VAL A 223 3.33 2.83 -17.19
CA VAL A 223 4.79 2.70 -17.27
C VAL A 223 5.36 1.58 -16.40
N TYR A 224 4.73 1.27 -15.28
CA TYR A 224 5.28 0.32 -14.32
C TYR A 224 5.37 -1.09 -14.92
N GLY A 225 6.59 -1.66 -14.90
CA GLY A 225 6.85 -2.99 -15.41
C GLY A 225 6.85 -3.08 -16.93
N ARG A 226 6.87 -1.93 -17.64
CA ARG A 226 6.81 -1.84 -19.10
C ARG A 226 8.12 -1.33 -19.72
N SER A 227 9.25 -1.53 -19.04
CA SER A 227 10.57 -1.11 -19.56
C SER A 227 10.83 -1.77 -20.91
N GLY A 228 11.29 -0.99 -21.90
CA GLY A 228 11.52 -1.47 -23.26
C GLY A 228 10.28 -1.51 -24.16
N GLU A 229 9.09 -1.28 -23.60
CA GLU A 229 7.85 -1.14 -24.39
C GLU A 229 7.64 0.33 -24.83
N PRO A 230 6.92 0.57 -25.95
CA PRO A 230 6.53 1.92 -26.33
C PRO A 230 5.55 2.53 -25.32
N CYS A 231 5.76 3.82 -25.05
CA CYS A 231 4.85 4.64 -24.26
C CYS A 231 3.48 4.73 -24.94
N LEU A 232 2.41 4.52 -24.19
CA LEU A 232 1.04 4.51 -24.71
C LEU A 232 0.46 5.92 -24.95
N GLU A 233 1.25 6.96 -24.67
CA GLU A 233 0.92 8.36 -24.94
C GLU A 233 1.69 8.94 -26.15
N CYS A 234 2.97 8.59 -26.31
CA CYS A 234 3.85 9.20 -27.32
C CYS A 234 4.71 8.23 -28.14
N GLY A 235 4.67 6.93 -27.85
CA GLY A 235 5.47 5.92 -28.56
C GLY A 235 6.93 5.78 -28.10
N GLU A 236 7.49 6.75 -27.38
CA GLU A 236 8.87 6.69 -26.86
C GLU A 236 9.12 5.47 -25.96
N VAL A 237 10.32 4.91 -25.97
CA VAL A 237 10.64 3.71 -25.18
C VAL A 237 10.63 4.03 -23.69
N ILE A 238 9.84 3.26 -22.93
CA ILE A 238 9.80 3.37 -21.47
C ILE A 238 11.13 2.90 -20.88
N GLN A 239 11.72 3.72 -20.02
CA GLN A 239 12.97 3.42 -19.35
C GLN A 239 12.74 2.92 -17.92
N MET A 240 13.75 2.20 -17.40
CA MET A 240 13.80 1.78 -16.01
C MET A 240 15.20 1.93 -15.45
N ARG A 241 15.29 2.49 -14.25
CA ARG A 241 16.53 2.56 -13.47
C ARG A 241 16.23 2.38 -11.99
N ARG A 242 17.23 1.95 -11.24
CA ARG A 242 17.16 1.82 -9.79
C ARG A 242 17.38 3.21 -9.18
N GLN A 243 16.51 3.58 -8.24
CA GLN A 243 16.53 4.88 -7.56
C GLN A 243 16.52 4.66 -6.05
N SER A 244 17.05 5.62 -5.27
CA SER A 244 17.34 5.55 -3.83
C SER A 244 18.37 4.48 -3.44
N GLU A 245 18.93 4.61 -2.24
CA GLU A 245 19.82 3.61 -1.61
C GLU A 245 19.16 2.22 -1.50
N LEU A 246 17.82 2.17 -1.43
CA LEU A 246 17.05 0.92 -1.37
C LEU A 246 16.91 0.24 -2.74
N GLY A 247 17.48 0.81 -3.81
CA GLY A 247 17.48 0.21 -5.15
C GLY A 247 16.08 -0.08 -5.69
N ARG A 248 15.12 0.83 -5.48
CA ARG A 248 13.75 0.62 -5.96
C ARG A 248 13.67 0.94 -7.45
N SER A 249 13.14 0.01 -8.26
CA SER A 249 12.95 0.27 -9.69
C SER A 249 12.02 1.45 -9.92
N THR A 250 12.41 2.38 -10.79
CA THR A 250 11.61 3.51 -11.24
C THR A 250 11.42 3.36 -12.73
N TYR A 251 10.16 3.33 -13.17
CA TYR A 251 9.77 3.30 -14.58
C TYR A 251 9.22 4.67 -14.98
N TRP A 252 9.61 5.18 -16.14
CA TRP A 252 9.16 6.48 -16.67
C TRP A 252 9.28 6.51 -18.20
N CYS A 253 8.57 7.44 -18.83
CA CYS A 253 8.77 7.78 -20.24
C CYS A 253 9.64 9.05 -20.34
N PRO A 254 10.84 9.00 -20.96
CA PRO A 254 11.73 10.16 -21.00
C PRO A 254 11.16 11.32 -21.83
N HIS A 255 10.27 11.04 -22.79
CA HIS A 255 9.61 12.07 -23.57
C HIS A 255 8.42 12.73 -22.83
N CYS A 256 7.57 11.93 -22.17
CA CYS A 256 6.42 12.48 -21.43
C CYS A 256 6.79 13.09 -20.07
N GLN A 257 7.95 12.71 -19.54
CA GLN A 257 8.47 13.14 -18.24
C GLN A 257 9.91 13.63 -18.41
N PRO A 258 10.14 14.73 -19.16
CA PRO A 258 11.48 15.27 -19.35
C PRO A 258 12.04 15.75 -18.02
N ASP A 259 13.34 15.53 -17.80
CA ASP A 259 14.04 16.06 -16.63
C ASP A 259 14.08 17.59 -16.72
N ARG A 260 13.52 18.29 -15.72
CA ARG A 260 13.53 19.78 -15.70
C ARG A 260 14.94 20.32 -15.43
N HIS A 261 15.79 19.51 -14.82
CA HIS A 261 17.20 19.78 -14.59
C HIS A 261 17.99 18.48 -14.77
N PRO A 262 18.52 18.18 -15.97
CA PRO A 262 19.44 17.06 -16.13
C PRO A 262 20.60 17.27 -15.17
N ALA A 263 20.96 16.22 -14.41
CA ALA A 263 22.17 16.25 -13.62
C ALA A 263 23.35 16.50 -14.57
N GLY A 264 23.90 17.70 -14.53
CA GLY A 264 25.19 18.03 -15.15
C GLY A 264 26.32 17.31 -14.44
#